data_AF-A0A258JTM3-F1
#
_entry.id   AF-A0A258JTM3-F1
#
_cell.length_a   1.000
_cell.length_b   1.000
_cell.length_c   1.000
_cell.angle_alpha   90.00
_cell.angle_beta   90.00
_cell.angle_gamma   90.00
#
_symmetry.space_group_name_H-M   'P 1'
#
loop_
_entity.id
_entity.type
_entity.pdbx_description
1 polymer ?
#
loop_
_entity_poly.entity_id
_entity_poly.type
_entity_poly.pdbx_seq_one_letter_code
_entity_poly.pdbx_strand_id
1 'polypeptide(L)'
;MTQNKMTADLLWQLGRITALGLSNDKKNIVYKVNTPSVEENKQNTKHYFSPINGGNPTEIETTDSILDNKKLSPDGKYLLSHQEVKLQNILGKDFYPELEKAEVQIYDSLNYRHWDTWNEGKFNHVFYSENKTDAPKTDIMENELFDCPQKPFGGDEDYIWSPDSKNILYVSKKKSGTEYAISTNSNIFQYELETAKTTNLTEENQGYDVAPQFSSSEILAWLQMQRDGYEADKNDIIVLFEGIKINLTAHWDGTVDSFIWSEDSQKIYFIAPIDGTKQLFEVHFP
;
A
#
# COMPACT_ATOMS: atom_id res chain seq x y z
N MET A 1 -0.81 -22.80 37.79
CA MET A 1 -2.01 -21.95 37.68
C MET A 1 -2.34 -21.75 36.22
N THR A 2 -3.18 -22.59 35.66
CA THR A 2 -3.69 -22.44 34.28
C THR A 2 -5.20 -22.47 34.40
N GLN A 3 -5.88 -21.34 34.12
CA GLN A 3 -7.26 -21.30 33.58
C GLN A 3 -7.86 -19.89 33.70
N ASN A 4 -7.37 -18.95 32.90
CA ASN A 4 -8.34 -18.08 32.22
C ASN A 4 -8.65 -18.82 30.91
N LYS A 5 -9.84 -19.41 30.80
CA LYS A 5 -10.26 -20.02 29.53
C LYS A 5 -10.41 -18.90 28.51
N MET A 6 -9.84 -19.08 27.33
CA MET A 6 -10.01 -18.15 26.23
C MET A 6 -11.47 -18.23 25.75
N THR A 7 -12.31 -17.29 26.18
CA THR A 7 -13.71 -17.16 25.72
C THR A 7 -13.77 -16.30 24.46
N ALA A 8 -14.89 -16.34 23.74
CA ALA A 8 -15.13 -15.44 22.61
C ALA A 8 -15.02 -13.97 23.05
N ASP A 9 -15.60 -13.60 24.20
CA ASP A 9 -15.51 -12.24 24.74
C ASP A 9 -14.08 -11.83 25.06
N LEU A 10 -13.27 -12.75 25.61
CA LEU A 10 -11.86 -12.46 25.89
C LEU A 10 -11.06 -12.28 24.59
N LEU A 11 -11.34 -13.09 23.56
CA LEU A 11 -10.72 -12.93 22.24
C LEU A 11 -11.02 -11.55 21.63
N TRP A 12 -12.24 -11.05 21.81
CA TRP A 12 -12.63 -9.70 21.36
C TRP A 12 -11.94 -8.57 22.14
N GLN A 13 -11.54 -8.82 23.39
CA GLN A 13 -10.84 -7.84 24.23
C GLN A 13 -9.32 -7.79 23.97
N LEU A 14 -8.77 -8.74 23.21
CA LEU A 14 -7.34 -8.72 22.88
C LEU A 14 -7.02 -7.56 21.94
N GLY A 15 -6.15 -6.65 22.39
CA GLY A 15 -5.66 -5.55 21.59
C GLY A 15 -4.83 -6.07 20.41
N ARG A 16 -5.15 -5.60 19.21
CA ARG A 16 -4.40 -5.88 17.99
C ARG A 16 -3.37 -4.79 17.79
N ILE A 17 -2.09 -5.14 17.86
CA ILE A 17 -0.98 -4.20 17.77
C ILE A 17 -0.55 -4.05 16.31
N THR A 18 -0.38 -2.81 15.86
CA THR A 18 0.22 -2.50 14.56
C THR A 18 1.33 -1.46 14.77
N ALA A 19 2.56 -1.83 14.45
CA ALA A 19 3.68 -0.89 14.42
C ALA A 19 3.46 0.13 13.30
N LEU A 20 3.66 1.41 13.61
CA LEU A 20 3.53 2.50 12.65
C LEU A 20 4.91 3.02 12.19
N GLY A 21 5.93 2.90 13.04
CA GLY A 21 7.30 3.26 12.71
C GLY A 21 8.11 3.68 13.92
N LEU A 22 9.27 4.27 13.66
CA LEU A 22 10.07 4.97 14.68
C LEU A 22 9.67 6.44 14.72
N SER A 23 9.79 7.05 15.89
CA SER A 23 9.65 8.50 16.03
C SER A 23 10.71 9.23 15.19
N ASN A 24 10.45 10.48 14.82
CA ASN A 24 11.36 11.32 14.02
C ASN A 24 12.77 11.43 14.63
N ASP A 25 12.90 11.37 15.96
CA ASP A 25 14.18 11.37 16.68
C ASP A 25 14.79 9.97 16.86
N LYS A 26 14.12 8.93 16.36
CA LYS A 26 14.49 7.51 16.38
C LYS A 26 14.62 6.91 17.78
N LYS A 27 14.06 7.54 18.81
CA LYS A 27 14.16 7.06 20.20
C LYS A 27 12.99 6.20 20.64
N ASN A 28 11.87 6.23 19.91
CA ASN A 28 10.65 5.54 20.29
C ASN A 28 10.07 4.74 19.14
N ILE A 29 9.47 3.60 19.47
CA ILE A 29 8.59 2.84 18.58
C ILE A 29 7.20 3.42 18.75
N VAL A 30 6.56 3.82 17.66
CA VAL A 30 5.17 4.28 17.64
C VAL A 30 4.29 3.16 17.08
N TYR A 31 3.18 2.88 17.75
CA TYR A 31 2.26 1.83 17.36
C TYR A 31 0.82 2.19 17.74
N LYS A 32 -0.13 1.53 17.09
CA LYS A 32 -1.55 1.60 17.47
C LYS A 32 -2.02 0.26 18.03
N VAL A 33 -3.01 0.33 18.92
CA VAL A 33 -3.73 -0.82 19.46
C VAL A 33 -5.19 -0.66 19.09
N ASN A 34 -5.70 -1.62 18.31
CA ASN A 34 -7.10 -1.70 17.94
C ASN A 34 -7.82 -2.71 18.83
N THR A 35 -8.90 -2.27 19.47
CA THR A 35 -9.77 -3.11 20.30
C THR A 35 -11.21 -3.02 19.80
N PRO A 36 -11.81 -4.14 19.36
CA PRO A 36 -13.21 -4.20 18.99
C PRO A 36 -14.14 -3.84 20.16
N SER A 37 -15.14 -3.00 19.89
CA SER A 37 -16.31 -2.79 20.75
C SER A 37 -17.52 -3.47 20.12
N VAL A 38 -17.94 -4.58 20.71
CA VAL A 38 -19.10 -5.35 20.21
C VAL A 38 -20.40 -4.56 20.41
N GLU A 39 -20.54 -3.89 21.56
CA GLU A 39 -21.74 -3.11 21.90
C GLU A 39 -21.93 -1.93 20.93
N GLU A 40 -20.85 -1.22 20.59
CA GLU A 40 -20.92 -0.08 19.68
C GLU A 40 -20.86 -0.47 18.20
N ASN A 41 -20.57 -1.74 17.92
CA ASN A 41 -20.25 -2.25 16.59
C ASN A 41 -19.15 -1.42 15.90
N LYS A 42 -18.09 -1.10 16.65
CA LYS A 42 -16.97 -0.23 16.23
C LYS A 42 -15.62 -0.80 16.61
N GLN A 43 -14.55 -0.24 16.03
CA GLN A 43 -13.17 -0.50 16.43
C GLN A 43 -12.65 0.74 17.17
N ASN A 44 -12.14 0.55 18.39
CA ASN A 44 -11.49 1.60 19.15
C ASN A 44 -9.98 1.54 18.90
N THR A 45 -9.43 2.64 18.39
CA THR A 45 -7.99 2.76 18.13
C THR A 45 -7.36 3.68 19.16
N LYS A 46 -6.26 3.24 19.76
CA LYS A 46 -5.41 4.07 20.61
C LYS A 46 -3.98 4.05 20.11
N HIS A 47 -3.28 5.17 20.23
CA HIS A 47 -1.90 5.32 19.80
C HIS A 47 -0.97 5.35 21.01
N TYR A 48 0.22 4.77 20.84
CA TYR A 48 1.23 4.68 21.90
C TYR A 48 2.61 4.93 21.31
N PHE A 49 3.53 5.38 22.16
CA PHE A 49 4.95 5.22 21.92
C PHE A 49 5.61 4.44 23.05
N SER A 50 6.69 3.74 22.73
CA SER A 50 7.55 3.04 23.70
C SER A 50 9.03 3.31 23.41
N PRO A 51 9.87 3.61 24.41
CA PRO A 51 11.31 3.80 24.18
C PRO A 51 11.97 2.56 23.60
N ILE A 52 12.86 2.75 22.61
CA ILE A 52 13.57 1.63 21.94
C ILE A 52 14.47 0.84 22.90
N ASN A 53 14.97 1.48 23.96
CA ASN A 53 15.84 0.89 24.97
C ASN A 53 15.06 0.17 26.08
N GLY A 54 13.74 0.01 25.91
CA GLY A 54 12.84 -0.55 26.90
C GLY A 54 12.27 0.50 27.86
N GLY A 55 11.10 0.19 28.40
CA GLY A 55 10.32 1.10 29.25
C GLY A 55 8.83 0.80 29.15
N ASN A 56 8.03 1.56 29.91
CA ASN A 56 6.58 1.46 29.81
C ASN A 56 6.07 2.30 28.63
N PRO A 57 5.10 1.80 27.85
CA PRO A 57 4.49 2.58 26.78
C PRO A 57 3.64 3.73 27.33
N THR A 58 3.58 4.83 26.59
CA THR A 58 2.77 6.01 26.91
C THR A 58 1.73 6.22 25.81
N GLU A 59 0.46 6.41 26.21
CA GLU A 59 -0.63 6.72 25.28
C GLU A 59 -0.45 8.14 24.72
N ILE A 60 -0.74 8.31 23.43
CA ILE A 60 -0.68 9.58 22.71
C ILE A 60 -1.98 9.80 21.92
N GLU A 61 -2.34 11.07 21.74
CA GLU A 61 -3.57 11.44 21.04
C GLU A 61 -3.41 11.39 19.52
N THR A 62 -2.26 11.83 18.99
CA THR A 62 -1.97 11.87 17.55
C THR A 62 -0.53 11.46 17.25
N THR A 63 -0.30 11.04 16.01
CA THR A 63 1.01 10.66 15.46
C THR A 63 1.64 11.74 14.56
N ASP A 64 0.91 12.80 14.22
CA ASP A 64 1.26 13.73 13.12
C ASP A 64 2.61 14.45 13.29
N SER A 65 3.04 14.68 14.53
CA SER A 65 4.34 15.33 14.84
C SER A 65 5.43 14.34 15.27
N ILE A 66 5.07 13.07 15.41
CA ILE A 66 5.94 12.02 15.96
C ILE A 66 6.48 11.14 14.84
N LEU A 67 5.64 10.83 13.84
CA LEU A 67 6.00 10.02 12.68
C LEU A 67 6.28 10.90 11.47
N ASP A 68 7.10 10.37 10.56
CA ASP A 68 7.31 10.96 9.26
C ASP A 68 6.05 10.80 8.40
N ASN A 69 5.64 11.89 7.73
CA ASN A 69 4.45 11.89 6.89
C ASN A 69 4.82 11.51 5.46
N LYS A 70 4.76 10.21 5.16
CA LYS A 70 5.05 9.66 3.82
C LYS A 70 4.17 10.22 2.70
N LYS A 71 3.03 10.84 3.03
CA LYS A 71 2.14 11.47 2.04
C LYS A 71 2.55 12.90 1.71
N LEU A 72 3.38 13.54 2.54
CA LEU A 72 3.95 14.85 2.26
C LEU A 72 5.13 14.73 1.29
N SER A 73 5.18 15.59 0.28
CA SER A 73 6.31 15.65 -0.64
C SER A 73 7.59 16.04 0.13
N PRO A 74 8.78 15.57 -0.28
CA PRO A 74 10.05 15.90 0.39
C PRO A 74 10.30 17.41 0.58
N ASP A 75 9.85 18.24 -0.36
CA ASP A 75 9.91 19.70 -0.29
C ASP A 75 8.77 20.35 0.52
N GLY A 76 7.85 19.56 1.09
CA GLY A 76 6.76 19.99 1.95
C GLY A 76 5.58 20.67 1.25
N LYS A 77 5.59 20.74 -0.09
CA LYS A 77 4.61 21.52 -0.87
C LYS A 77 3.32 20.79 -1.19
N TYR A 78 3.36 19.47 -1.31
CA TYR A 78 2.23 18.68 -1.80
C TYR A 78 1.90 17.50 -0.88
N LEU A 79 0.63 17.11 -0.85
CA LEU A 79 0.12 15.94 -0.13
C LEU A 79 -0.45 14.93 -1.12
N LEU A 80 -0.12 13.66 -0.95
CA LEU A 80 -0.76 12.54 -1.64
C LEU A 80 -2.02 12.08 -0.89
N SER A 81 -3.02 11.68 -1.66
CA SER A 81 -4.21 11.01 -1.15
C SER A 81 -4.72 10.02 -2.19
N HIS A 82 -5.66 9.17 -1.81
CA HIS A 82 -6.44 8.39 -2.76
C HIS A 82 -7.92 8.50 -2.42
N GLN A 83 -8.78 8.26 -3.41
CA GLN A 83 -10.23 8.19 -3.23
C GLN A 83 -10.87 7.41 -4.38
N GLU A 84 -12.07 6.90 -4.14
CA GLU A 84 -12.87 6.26 -5.18
C GLU A 84 -13.44 7.29 -6.16
N VAL A 85 -13.25 7.06 -7.46
CA VAL A 85 -13.81 7.84 -8.56
C VAL A 85 -14.80 6.97 -9.32
N LYS A 86 -16.05 7.44 -9.43
CA LYS A 86 -17.11 6.78 -10.21
C LYS A 86 -16.91 7.09 -11.69
N LEU A 87 -16.54 6.09 -12.49
CA LEU A 87 -16.21 6.25 -13.92
C LEU A 87 -17.06 5.39 -14.85
N GLN A 88 -17.75 4.37 -14.33
CA GLN A 88 -18.62 3.53 -15.12
C GLN A 88 -20.03 3.45 -14.53
N ASN A 89 -21.01 3.45 -15.42
CA ASN A 89 -22.39 3.16 -15.07
C ASN A 89 -22.54 1.65 -14.91
N ILE A 90 -22.92 1.21 -13.71
CA ILE A 90 -23.10 -0.21 -13.37
C ILE A 90 -24.44 -0.40 -12.66
N LEU A 91 -24.77 0.48 -11.73
CA LEU A 91 -26.00 0.41 -10.95
C LEU A 91 -27.17 0.87 -11.83
N GLY A 92 -28.36 0.29 -11.63
CA GLY A 92 -29.56 0.67 -12.38
C GLY A 92 -29.85 2.18 -12.33
N LYS A 93 -29.60 2.82 -11.18
CA LYS A 93 -29.73 4.28 -11.00
C LYS A 93 -28.73 5.12 -11.80
N ASP A 94 -27.60 4.53 -12.24
CA ASP A 94 -26.64 5.23 -13.09
C ASP A 94 -27.20 5.41 -14.52
N PHE A 95 -28.08 4.49 -14.95
CA PHE A 95 -28.74 4.54 -16.26
C PHE A 95 -30.13 5.18 -16.20
N TYR A 96 -30.85 4.95 -15.10
CA TYR A 96 -32.23 5.40 -14.87
C TYR A 96 -32.33 6.10 -13.50
N PRO A 97 -31.88 7.36 -13.39
CA PRO A 97 -31.80 8.08 -12.11
C PRO A 97 -33.13 8.22 -11.37
N GLU A 98 -34.26 8.15 -12.10
CA GLU A 98 -35.61 8.19 -11.54
C GLU A 98 -36.02 6.90 -10.83
N LEU A 99 -35.33 5.77 -11.09
CA LEU A 99 -35.61 4.48 -10.47
C LEU A 99 -34.79 4.29 -9.19
N GLU A 100 -35.05 5.12 -8.18
CA GLU A 100 -34.27 5.16 -6.92
C GLU A 100 -34.23 3.82 -6.16
N LYS A 101 -35.20 2.94 -6.38
CA LYS A 101 -35.31 1.61 -5.75
C LYS A 101 -34.73 0.47 -6.60
N ALA A 102 -34.13 0.76 -7.75
CA ALA A 102 -33.55 -0.25 -8.61
C ALA A 102 -32.24 -0.80 -8.02
N GLU A 103 -32.20 -2.10 -7.74
CA GLU A 103 -31.02 -2.82 -7.22
C GLU A 103 -30.28 -3.60 -8.32
N VAL A 104 -30.71 -3.47 -9.58
CA VAL A 104 -30.07 -4.14 -10.72
C VAL A 104 -28.66 -3.59 -10.92
N GLN A 105 -27.72 -4.49 -11.19
CA GLN A 105 -26.36 -4.18 -11.62
C GLN A 105 -26.14 -4.75 -13.03
N ILE A 106 -25.48 -3.99 -13.90
CA ILE A 106 -25.26 -4.33 -15.30
C ILE A 106 -23.76 -4.54 -15.52
N TYR A 107 -23.40 -5.76 -15.91
CA TYR A 107 -22.02 -6.16 -16.18
C TYR A 107 -21.94 -6.83 -17.56
N ASP A 108 -20.93 -6.47 -18.34
CA ASP A 108 -20.65 -7.06 -19.66
C ASP A 108 -19.40 -7.95 -19.67
N SER A 109 -18.60 -7.92 -18.59
CA SER A 109 -17.30 -8.56 -18.52
C SER A 109 -16.91 -8.89 -17.07
N LEU A 110 -15.90 -9.75 -16.91
CA LEU A 110 -15.19 -9.89 -15.65
C LEU A 110 -14.30 -8.65 -15.41
N ASN A 111 -13.86 -8.33 -14.20
CA ASN A 111 -14.23 -8.93 -12.93
C ASN A 111 -15.33 -8.07 -12.26
N TYR A 112 -16.56 -8.57 -12.24
CA TYR A 112 -17.72 -7.85 -11.68
C TYR A 112 -17.82 -7.94 -10.14
N ARG A 113 -17.02 -8.81 -9.49
CA ARG A 113 -17.05 -9.00 -8.04
C ARG A 113 -15.74 -9.57 -7.51
N HIS A 114 -15.16 -8.91 -6.50
CA HIS A 114 -14.02 -9.44 -5.76
C HIS A 114 -14.48 -9.92 -4.37
N TRP A 115 -14.57 -11.24 -4.20
CA TRP A 115 -15.08 -11.91 -3.00
C TRP A 115 -16.47 -11.47 -2.53
N ASP A 116 -16.59 -10.58 -1.55
CA ASP A 116 -17.84 -10.06 -0.99
C ASP A 116 -18.17 -8.64 -1.46
N THR A 117 -17.30 -8.04 -2.28
CA THR A 117 -17.45 -6.67 -2.78
C THR A 117 -17.78 -6.66 -4.28
N TRP A 118 -18.89 -6.05 -4.65
CA TRP A 118 -19.29 -5.87 -6.05
C TRP A 118 -18.55 -4.69 -6.69
N ASN A 119 -18.20 -4.82 -7.96
CA ASN A 119 -17.70 -3.68 -8.72
C ASN A 119 -18.86 -2.73 -8.99
N GLU A 120 -18.83 -1.53 -8.44
CA GLU A 120 -19.85 -0.49 -8.68
C GLU A 120 -19.38 0.55 -9.70
N GLY A 121 -18.41 0.24 -10.57
CA GLY A 121 -17.86 1.18 -11.55
C GLY A 121 -17.04 2.31 -10.92
N LYS A 122 -16.52 2.07 -9.72
CA LYS A 122 -15.65 2.97 -8.97
C LYS A 122 -14.23 2.44 -8.94
N PHE A 123 -13.27 3.33 -9.15
CA PHE A 123 -11.85 3.01 -9.19
C PHE A 123 -11.10 3.85 -8.16
N ASN A 124 -10.17 3.24 -7.43
CA ASN A 124 -9.28 3.95 -6.52
C ASN A 124 -8.29 4.74 -7.37
N HIS A 125 -8.27 6.05 -7.24
CA HIS A 125 -7.29 6.89 -7.94
C HIS A 125 -6.41 7.63 -6.94
N VAL A 126 -5.16 7.85 -7.33
CA VAL A 126 -4.21 8.66 -6.58
C VAL A 126 -4.37 10.13 -6.98
N PHE A 127 -4.34 11.00 -5.97
CA PHE A 127 -4.42 12.44 -6.13
C PHE A 127 -3.26 13.11 -5.41
N TYR A 128 -2.84 14.27 -5.90
CA TYR A 128 -2.04 15.21 -5.11
C TYR A 128 -2.73 16.56 -4.99
N SER A 129 -2.41 17.29 -3.92
CA SER A 129 -2.88 18.66 -3.68
C SER A 129 -1.80 19.47 -3.00
N GLU A 130 -1.88 20.80 -3.06
CA GLU A 130 -1.01 21.65 -2.24
C GLU A 130 -1.21 21.33 -0.74
N ASN A 131 -0.14 21.45 0.05
CA ASN A 131 -0.15 21.26 1.50
C ASN A 131 -0.75 22.47 2.21
N LYS A 132 -2.04 22.72 1.96
CA LYS A 132 -2.85 23.76 2.60
C LYS A 132 -4.29 23.29 2.71
N THR A 133 -5.04 23.89 3.63
CA THR A 133 -6.46 23.60 3.82
C THR A 133 -7.26 23.84 2.54
N ASP A 134 -8.17 22.92 2.22
CA ASP A 134 -9.10 22.97 1.08
C ASP A 134 -8.43 23.18 -0.29
N ALA A 135 -7.19 22.71 -0.45
CA ALA A 135 -6.52 22.73 -1.74
C ALA A 135 -7.26 21.84 -2.77
N PRO A 136 -7.40 22.29 -4.03
CA PRO A 136 -7.92 21.44 -5.09
C PRO A 136 -6.99 20.23 -5.27
N LYS A 137 -7.59 19.07 -5.57
CA LYS A 137 -6.89 17.82 -5.82
C LYS A 137 -6.76 17.59 -7.33
N THR A 138 -5.58 17.19 -7.77
CA THR A 138 -5.30 16.75 -9.13
C THR A 138 -5.27 15.23 -9.17
N ASP A 139 -6.09 14.63 -10.02
CA ASP A 139 -6.10 13.19 -10.30
C ASP A 139 -4.93 12.86 -11.24
N ILE A 140 -4.04 11.94 -10.85
CA ILE A 140 -2.91 11.53 -11.72
C ILE A 140 -3.31 10.37 -12.65
N MET A 141 -4.50 9.82 -12.47
CA MET A 141 -5.06 8.68 -13.18
C MET A 141 -6.35 9.08 -13.91
N GLU A 142 -6.48 10.35 -14.32
CA GLU A 142 -7.72 10.89 -14.86
C GLU A 142 -8.29 10.02 -16.00
N ASN A 143 -9.55 9.60 -15.85
CA ASN A 143 -10.28 8.71 -16.77
C ASN A 143 -9.72 7.29 -16.94
N GLU A 144 -8.69 6.89 -16.19
CA GLU A 144 -8.23 5.51 -16.18
C GLU A 144 -9.26 4.61 -15.48
N LEU A 145 -9.45 3.39 -15.99
CA LEU A 145 -10.37 2.41 -15.40
C LEU A 145 -9.59 1.37 -14.59
N PHE A 146 -8.63 1.86 -13.80
CA PHE A 146 -7.67 1.03 -13.06
C PHE A 146 -7.51 1.55 -11.64
N ASP A 147 -7.21 0.65 -10.71
CA ASP A 147 -7.08 1.00 -9.30
C ASP A 147 -5.62 1.28 -8.92
N CYS A 148 -5.41 2.34 -8.13
CA CYS A 148 -4.29 2.55 -7.22
C CYS A 148 -4.78 3.33 -5.99
N PRO A 149 -4.63 2.80 -4.76
CA PRO A 149 -4.11 1.47 -4.44
C PRO A 149 -4.90 0.33 -5.06
N GLN A 150 -4.23 -0.79 -5.30
CA GLN A 150 -4.80 -1.96 -5.97
C GLN A 150 -5.91 -2.61 -5.14
N LYS A 151 -6.77 -3.38 -5.81
CA LYS A 151 -7.83 -4.18 -5.16
C LYS A 151 -7.57 -5.68 -5.32
N PRO A 152 -7.90 -6.50 -4.30
CA PRO A 152 -8.44 -6.12 -3.00
C PRO A 152 -7.32 -5.81 -1.99
N PHE A 153 -6.09 -6.14 -2.34
CA PHE A 153 -4.90 -5.99 -1.52
C PHE A 153 -4.03 -4.91 -2.15
N GLY A 154 -4.13 -3.72 -1.59
CA GLY A 154 -3.35 -2.54 -1.94
C GLY A 154 -3.55 -1.51 -0.85
N GLY A 155 -2.53 -0.70 -0.60
CA GLY A 155 -2.53 0.20 0.53
C GLY A 155 -1.69 1.44 0.30
N ASP A 156 -1.26 2.02 1.41
CA ASP A 156 -0.43 3.23 1.41
C ASP A 156 0.95 3.02 0.79
N GLU A 157 1.38 1.77 0.66
CA GLU A 157 2.61 1.31 0.00
C GLU A 157 2.54 1.33 -1.53
N ASP A 158 1.35 1.41 -2.13
CA ASP A 158 1.20 1.38 -3.60
C ASP A 158 1.54 2.73 -4.25
N TYR A 159 1.74 3.80 -3.50
CA TYR A 159 2.04 5.11 -4.07
C TYR A 159 2.93 5.96 -3.17
N ILE A 160 3.96 6.56 -3.76
CA ILE A 160 5.02 7.30 -3.07
C ILE A 160 5.47 8.53 -3.87
N TRP A 161 6.04 9.51 -3.17
CA TRP A 161 6.80 10.59 -3.81
C TRP A 161 8.19 10.10 -4.25
N SER A 162 8.69 10.65 -5.36
CA SER A 162 10.14 10.63 -5.62
C SER A 162 10.88 11.57 -4.66
N PRO A 163 12.16 11.29 -4.34
CA PRO A 163 12.94 12.10 -3.39
C PRO A 163 13.11 13.56 -3.81
N ASP A 164 13.05 13.84 -5.11
CA ASP A 164 13.17 15.18 -5.70
C ASP A 164 11.85 15.98 -5.73
N SER A 165 10.76 15.45 -5.19
CA SER A 165 9.39 16.02 -5.24
C SER A 165 8.80 16.23 -6.64
N LYS A 166 9.42 15.71 -7.71
CA LYS A 166 8.96 15.98 -9.09
C LYS A 166 8.04 14.90 -9.65
N ASN A 167 8.07 13.71 -9.05
CA ASN A 167 7.36 12.56 -9.57
C ASN A 167 6.57 11.86 -8.46
N ILE A 168 5.51 11.18 -8.89
CA ILE A 168 4.73 10.26 -8.07
C ILE A 168 4.87 8.88 -8.68
N LEU A 169 5.33 7.91 -7.89
CA LEU A 169 5.29 6.51 -8.28
C LEU A 169 3.99 5.91 -7.77
N TYR A 170 3.32 5.12 -8.60
CA TYR A 170 2.09 4.44 -8.23
C TYR A 170 2.00 3.05 -8.86
N VAL A 171 1.44 2.10 -8.14
CA VAL A 171 1.28 0.71 -8.58
C VAL A 171 -0.10 0.53 -9.16
N SER A 172 -0.19 -0.02 -10.37
CA SER A 172 -1.49 -0.34 -10.94
C SER A 172 -1.43 -1.56 -11.86
N LYS A 173 -2.53 -2.28 -11.90
CA LYS A 173 -2.77 -3.36 -12.86
C LYS A 173 -3.62 -2.81 -14.00
N LYS A 174 -2.96 -2.34 -15.07
CA LYS A 174 -3.62 -1.74 -16.24
C LYS A 174 -4.19 -2.80 -17.19
N LYS A 175 -5.04 -3.68 -16.64
CA LYS A 175 -5.79 -4.72 -17.33
C LYS A 175 -7.28 -4.55 -17.05
N SER A 176 -8.12 -5.03 -17.96
CA SER A 176 -9.58 -4.99 -17.80
C SER A 176 -10.19 -6.31 -18.25
N GLY A 177 -11.49 -6.50 -18.01
CA GLY A 177 -12.17 -7.67 -18.53
C GLY A 177 -11.67 -8.98 -17.90
N THR A 178 -11.71 -10.03 -18.72
CA THR A 178 -11.12 -11.33 -18.41
C THR A 178 -9.62 -11.25 -18.16
N GLU A 179 -8.87 -10.34 -18.83
CA GLU A 179 -7.43 -10.20 -18.61
C GLU A 179 -7.12 -9.77 -17.17
N TYR A 180 -7.92 -8.85 -16.62
CA TYR A 180 -7.80 -8.47 -15.22
C TYR A 180 -8.02 -9.65 -14.28
N ALA A 181 -8.93 -10.58 -14.61
CA ALA A 181 -9.27 -11.68 -13.72
C ALA A 181 -8.21 -12.81 -13.69
N ILE A 182 -7.39 -12.94 -14.73
CA ILE A 182 -6.44 -14.07 -14.87
C ILE A 182 -4.97 -13.67 -14.77
N SER A 183 -4.66 -12.37 -14.90
CA SER A 183 -3.29 -11.87 -14.87
C SER A 183 -2.85 -11.51 -13.45
N THR A 184 -1.55 -11.46 -13.19
CA THR A 184 -0.93 -10.86 -12.00
C THR A 184 -0.09 -9.63 -12.36
N ASN A 185 -0.18 -9.14 -13.60
CA ASN A 185 0.65 -8.07 -14.14
C ASN A 185 0.28 -6.70 -13.55
N SER A 186 0.86 -6.36 -12.40
CA SER A 186 0.92 -4.99 -11.90
C SER A 186 2.28 -4.40 -12.23
N ASN A 187 2.30 -3.11 -12.55
CA ASN A 187 3.55 -2.40 -12.78
C ASN A 187 3.63 -1.14 -11.91
N ILE A 188 4.85 -0.63 -11.78
CA ILE A 188 5.13 0.67 -11.16
C ILE A 188 5.16 1.73 -12.26
N PHE A 189 4.27 2.71 -12.16
CA PHE A 189 4.18 3.85 -13.06
C PHE A 189 4.76 5.09 -12.39
N GLN A 190 5.43 5.93 -13.16
CA GLN A 190 5.92 7.23 -12.74
C GLN A 190 5.14 8.34 -13.44
N TYR A 191 4.44 9.17 -12.66
CA TYR A 191 3.78 10.39 -13.11
C TYR A 191 4.67 11.60 -12.82
N GLU A 192 4.98 12.39 -13.85
CA GLU A 192 5.79 13.61 -13.74
C GLU A 192 4.88 14.84 -13.56
N LEU A 193 5.08 15.61 -12.48
CA LEU A 193 4.22 16.75 -12.15
C LEU A 193 4.29 17.89 -13.18
N GLU A 194 5.47 18.14 -13.76
CA GLU A 194 5.68 19.25 -14.68
C GLU A 194 4.96 19.06 -16.01
N THR A 195 4.96 17.82 -16.52
CA THR A 195 4.45 17.50 -17.86
C THR A 195 3.11 16.77 -17.84
N ALA A 196 2.67 16.31 -16.66
CA ALA A 196 1.54 15.40 -16.48
C ALA A 196 1.67 14.09 -17.28
N LYS A 197 2.91 13.68 -17.58
CA LYS A 197 3.18 12.45 -18.34
C LYS A 197 3.40 11.27 -17.40
N THR A 198 2.75 10.15 -17.72
CA THR A 198 2.99 8.87 -17.06
C THR A 198 3.90 7.97 -17.91
N THR A 199 4.85 7.31 -17.26
CA THR A 199 5.72 6.28 -17.86
C THR A 199 5.64 4.99 -17.05
N ASN A 200 5.66 3.83 -17.72
CA ASN A 200 5.75 2.54 -17.05
C ASN A 200 7.22 2.22 -16.77
N LEU A 201 7.60 2.08 -15.50
CA LEU A 201 8.98 1.78 -15.11
C LEU A 201 9.30 0.29 -15.18
N THR A 202 8.30 -0.60 -15.17
CA THR A 202 8.48 -2.05 -15.07
C THR A 202 7.73 -2.84 -16.14
N GLU A 203 7.52 -2.24 -17.31
CA GLU A 203 6.79 -2.83 -18.45
C GLU A 203 7.29 -4.23 -18.87
N GLU A 204 8.57 -4.51 -18.67
CA GLU A 204 9.15 -5.80 -19.05
C GLU A 204 8.74 -6.96 -18.12
N ASN A 205 8.34 -6.66 -16.88
CA ASN A 205 7.85 -7.67 -15.95
C ASN A 205 6.36 -7.96 -16.21
N GLN A 206 5.99 -9.24 -16.22
CA GLN A 206 4.62 -9.65 -16.48
C GLN A 206 3.91 -10.19 -15.23
N GLY A 207 4.62 -10.34 -14.10
CA GLY A 207 4.01 -10.65 -12.81
C GLY A 207 3.72 -9.38 -11.99
N TYR A 208 3.67 -9.52 -10.67
CA TYR A 208 3.45 -8.38 -9.78
C TYR A 208 4.73 -7.55 -9.61
N ASP A 209 4.62 -6.23 -9.76
CA ASP A 209 5.53 -5.25 -9.14
C ASP A 209 4.75 -4.43 -8.13
N VAL A 210 5.17 -4.43 -6.86
CA VAL A 210 4.44 -3.79 -5.74
C VAL A 210 5.38 -3.17 -4.72
N ALA A 211 4.82 -2.34 -3.83
CA ALA A 211 5.52 -1.73 -2.70
C ALA A 211 6.85 -1.03 -3.07
N PRO A 212 6.86 -0.07 -4.02
CA PRO A 212 8.04 0.73 -4.30
C PRO A 212 8.50 1.50 -3.05
N GLN A 213 9.81 1.61 -2.86
CA GLN A 213 10.42 2.39 -1.79
C GLN A 213 11.77 2.97 -2.23
N PHE A 214 11.98 4.26 -2.00
CA PHE A 214 13.29 4.89 -2.11
C PHE A 214 14.13 4.72 -0.85
N SER A 215 15.42 4.54 -1.03
CA SER A 215 16.43 4.65 0.02
C SER A 215 16.73 6.12 0.35
N SER A 216 17.49 6.38 1.43
CA SER A 216 17.95 7.73 1.77
C SER A 216 18.94 8.30 0.73
N SER A 217 19.53 7.43 -0.10
CA SER A 217 20.40 7.79 -1.23
C SER A 217 19.65 7.76 -2.58
N GLU A 218 18.33 7.86 -2.56
CA GLU A 218 17.47 7.95 -3.75
C GLU A 218 17.48 6.72 -4.66
N ILE A 219 17.79 5.54 -4.11
CA ILE A 219 17.79 4.27 -4.83
C ILE A 219 16.41 3.63 -4.71
N LEU A 220 15.79 3.31 -5.85
CA LEU A 220 14.46 2.68 -5.88
C LEU A 220 14.57 1.17 -5.69
N ALA A 221 13.80 0.61 -4.78
CA ALA A 221 13.54 -0.83 -4.68
C ALA A 221 12.05 -1.14 -4.69
N TRP A 222 11.67 -2.36 -5.03
CA TRP A 222 10.30 -2.87 -4.97
C TRP A 222 10.28 -4.38 -4.79
N LEU A 223 9.10 -4.92 -4.51
CA LEU A 223 8.85 -6.36 -4.52
C LEU A 223 8.35 -6.81 -5.88
N GLN A 224 8.94 -7.89 -6.41
CA GLN A 224 8.60 -8.44 -7.72
C GLN A 224 8.27 -9.93 -7.66
N MET A 225 7.13 -10.32 -8.24
CA MET A 225 6.86 -11.67 -8.72
C MET A 225 7.10 -11.71 -10.24
N GLN A 226 7.75 -12.75 -10.75
CA GLN A 226 8.16 -12.79 -12.15
C GLN A 226 7.06 -13.35 -13.08
N ARG A 227 6.20 -14.24 -12.57
CA ARG A 227 5.28 -15.03 -13.40
C ARG A 227 3.88 -14.43 -13.43
N ASP A 228 3.41 -14.15 -14.63
CA ASP A 228 2.01 -13.77 -14.87
C ASP A 228 1.06 -14.92 -14.51
N GLY A 229 -0.07 -14.59 -13.90
CA GLY A 229 -1.15 -15.53 -13.55
C GLY A 229 -0.82 -16.47 -12.38
N TYR A 230 0.34 -16.36 -11.74
CA TYR A 230 0.72 -17.18 -10.58
C TYR A 230 0.78 -16.36 -9.30
N GLU A 231 -0.37 -16.22 -8.61
CA GLU A 231 -0.50 -15.41 -7.38
C GLU A 231 0.31 -15.93 -6.18
N ALA A 232 0.87 -17.13 -6.27
CA ALA A 232 1.75 -17.71 -5.24
C ALA A 232 3.23 -17.75 -5.67
N ASP A 233 3.60 -16.98 -6.70
CA ASP A 233 5.01 -16.84 -7.08
C ASP A 233 5.82 -16.19 -5.96
N LYS A 234 7.14 -16.34 -6.04
CA LYS A 234 8.05 -15.78 -5.04
C LYS A 234 8.16 -14.27 -5.23
N ASN A 235 8.02 -13.51 -4.14
CA ASN A 235 8.42 -12.10 -4.10
C ASN A 235 9.93 -11.97 -3.91
N ASP A 236 10.57 -11.30 -4.84
CA ASP A 236 11.97 -10.89 -4.80
C ASP A 236 12.12 -9.39 -4.53
N ILE A 237 13.28 -8.98 -4.00
CA ILE A 237 13.65 -7.56 -3.89
C ILE A 237 14.42 -7.16 -5.13
N ILE A 238 13.85 -6.25 -5.92
CA ILE A 238 14.51 -5.66 -7.09
C ILE A 238 14.94 -4.24 -6.75
N VAL A 239 16.13 -3.86 -7.21
CA VAL A 239 16.69 -2.52 -7.07
C VAL A 239 16.98 -1.93 -8.44
N LEU A 240 16.59 -0.68 -8.66
CA LEU A 240 16.98 0.12 -9.82
C LEU A 240 18.10 1.09 -9.39
N PHE A 241 19.31 0.85 -9.90
CA PHE A 241 20.48 1.67 -9.64
C PHE A 241 21.21 1.98 -10.93
N GLU A 242 21.47 3.27 -11.19
CA GLU A 242 22.14 3.74 -12.42
C GLU A 242 21.50 3.20 -13.73
N GLY A 243 20.18 3.01 -13.73
CA GLY A 243 19.44 2.49 -14.89
C GLY A 243 19.48 0.96 -15.04
N ILE A 244 20.11 0.24 -14.11
CA ILE A 244 20.21 -1.22 -14.10
C ILE A 244 19.30 -1.79 -13.01
N LYS A 245 18.52 -2.80 -13.37
CA LYS A 245 17.68 -3.57 -12.43
C LYS A 245 18.46 -4.77 -11.89
N ILE A 246 18.53 -4.90 -10.58
CA ILE A 246 19.27 -5.96 -9.87
C ILE A 246 18.31 -6.68 -8.95
N ASN A 247 18.19 -8.01 -9.10
CA ASN A 247 17.44 -8.85 -8.16
C ASN A 247 18.37 -9.30 -7.01
N LEU A 248 18.18 -8.73 -5.82
CA LEU A 248 19.05 -8.99 -4.66
C LEU A 248 18.80 -10.36 -4.01
N THR A 249 17.65 -10.97 -4.25
CA THR A 249 17.23 -12.22 -3.62
C THR A 249 17.09 -13.38 -4.61
N ALA A 250 17.55 -13.21 -5.85
CA ALA A 250 17.43 -14.19 -6.93
C ALA A 250 17.96 -15.58 -6.56
N HIS A 251 19.06 -15.64 -5.80
CA HIS A 251 19.73 -16.88 -5.42
C HIS A 251 19.13 -17.60 -4.21
N TRP A 252 18.15 -16.99 -3.55
CA TRP A 252 17.55 -17.51 -2.32
C TRP A 252 16.12 -18.00 -2.58
N ASP A 253 15.80 -19.23 -2.17
CA ASP A 253 14.50 -19.87 -2.44
C ASP A 253 13.47 -19.61 -1.32
N GLY A 254 13.21 -18.33 -1.04
CA GLY A 254 12.20 -17.91 -0.07
C GLY A 254 11.47 -16.66 -0.54
N THR A 255 10.27 -16.39 -0.06
CA THR A 255 9.46 -15.26 -0.53
C THR A 255 9.56 -14.08 0.44
N VAL A 256 9.78 -12.89 -0.08
CA VAL A 256 9.81 -11.68 0.75
C VAL A 256 8.39 -11.20 1.05
N ASP A 257 8.10 -10.96 2.33
CA ASP A 257 6.81 -10.45 2.80
C ASP A 257 6.77 -8.91 2.77
N SER A 258 7.84 -8.27 3.25
CA SER A 258 8.03 -6.82 3.26
C SER A 258 9.50 -6.48 3.47
N PHE A 259 9.92 -5.27 3.10
CA PHE A 259 11.28 -4.81 3.28
C PHE A 259 11.34 -3.34 3.70
N ILE A 260 12.48 -2.94 4.27
CA ILE A 260 12.86 -1.55 4.53
C ILE A 260 14.35 -1.36 4.22
N TRP A 261 14.72 -0.19 3.71
CA TRP A 261 16.11 0.21 3.58
C TRP A 261 16.76 0.48 4.94
N SER A 262 18.05 0.18 5.07
CA SER A 262 18.87 0.72 6.15
C SER A 262 19.06 2.23 5.98
N GLU A 263 19.35 2.93 7.09
CA GLU A 263 19.48 4.39 7.07
C GLU A 263 20.62 4.90 6.19
N ASP A 264 21.68 4.09 6.06
CA ASP A 264 22.85 4.35 5.23
C ASP A 264 22.70 3.86 3.78
N SER A 265 21.53 3.31 3.42
CA SER A 265 21.23 2.73 2.10
C SER A 265 22.13 1.56 1.66
N GLN A 266 22.93 0.99 2.58
CA GLN A 266 23.85 -0.12 2.25
C GLN A 266 23.22 -1.51 2.37
N LYS A 267 22.07 -1.60 3.03
CA LYS A 267 21.37 -2.87 3.24
C LYS A 267 19.86 -2.69 3.09
N ILE A 268 19.21 -3.81 2.88
CA ILE A 268 17.77 -3.95 3.02
C ILE A 268 17.50 -4.98 4.12
N TYR A 269 16.68 -4.58 5.09
CA TYR A 269 16.10 -5.51 6.07
C TYR A 269 14.77 -6.00 5.53
N PHE A 270 14.49 -7.29 5.62
CA PHE A 270 13.24 -7.84 5.12
C PHE A 270 12.72 -8.97 5.99
N ILE A 271 11.40 -9.15 5.96
CA ILE A 271 10.71 -10.24 6.64
C ILE A 271 10.38 -11.32 5.63
N ALA A 272 10.56 -12.58 6.01
CA ALA A 272 10.15 -13.70 5.19
C ALA A 272 9.69 -14.90 6.02
N PRO A 273 8.76 -15.72 5.49
CA PRO A 273 8.37 -16.96 6.13
C PRO A 273 9.43 -18.05 5.93
N ILE A 274 9.87 -18.67 7.03
CA ILE A 274 10.68 -19.88 7.05
C ILE A 274 10.09 -20.86 8.06
N ASP A 275 9.89 -22.10 7.65
CA ASP A 275 9.42 -23.21 8.51
C ASP A 275 8.18 -22.87 9.37
N GLY A 276 7.22 -22.14 8.79
CA GLY A 276 5.98 -21.75 9.46
C GLY A 276 6.10 -20.55 10.40
N THR A 277 7.23 -19.83 10.39
CA THR A 277 7.48 -18.62 11.19
C THR A 277 7.88 -17.46 10.29
N LYS A 278 7.63 -16.21 10.70
CA LYS A 278 8.17 -15.02 10.00
C LYS A 278 9.46 -14.59 10.69
N GLN A 279 10.55 -14.52 9.92
CA GLN A 279 11.90 -14.20 10.40
C GLN A 279 12.41 -12.91 9.76
N LEU A 280 13.34 -12.23 10.44
CA LEU A 280 14.01 -11.02 9.95
C LEU A 280 15.35 -11.38 9.30
N PHE A 281 15.58 -10.86 8.10
CA PHE A 281 16.81 -11.02 7.32
C PHE A 281 17.40 -9.67 6.95
N GLU A 282 18.66 -9.69 6.53
CA GLU A 282 19.30 -8.57 5.84
C GLU A 282 19.96 -9.05 4.55
N VAL A 283 19.98 -8.18 3.54
CA VAL A 283 20.77 -8.35 2.32
C VAL A 283 21.52 -7.06 2.04
N HIS A 284 22.78 -7.19 1.61
CA HIS A 284 23.60 -6.04 1.24
C HIS A 284 23.27 -5.58 -0.17
N PHE A 285 23.18 -4.27 -0.35
CA PHE A 285 23.21 -3.63 -1.65
C PHE A 285 24.67 -3.26 -1.98
N PRO A 286 25.25 -3.81 -3.07
CA PRO A 286 26.67 -3.65 -3.39
C PRO A 286 27.06 -2.26 -3.90
#